data_AF-A0A1A5NZA8-F1
#
_entry.id   AF-A0A1A5NZA8-F1
#
_cell.length_a   1.000
_cell.length_b   1.000
_cell.length_c   1.000
_cell.angle_alpha   90.00
_cell.angle_beta   90.00
_cell.angle_gamma   90.00
#
_symmetry.space_group_name_H-M   'P 1'
#
loop_
_entity.id
_entity.type
_entity.pdbx_description
1 polymer ?
#
loop_
_entity_poly.entity_id
_entity_poly.type
_entity_poly.pdbx_seq_one_letter_code
_entity_poly.pdbx_strand_id
1 'polypeptide(L)'
;MRTDRTPSPSHPAPPEPGGTSHRFPDPVAAALLTAGWQPGRWDIKQAEIWADTLRDHTSPAGHRHTVFPAAVEAWAEFGGLHITPTTPGRQLAPATLHLDPLHGLHMARTLGDLGRALDTEVCPLGTDPETHTLVAIDTEGRVYALDHTGDWFLGHHIDQGLTTLVTGTEPVRLTVG
;
A
#
# COMPACT_ATOMS: atom_id res chain seq x y z
N MET A 1 20.82 17.04 64.36
CA MET A 1 20.29 15.67 64.23
C MET A 1 18.84 15.78 63.76
N ARG A 2 18.60 16.12 62.49
CA ARG A 2 18.27 15.21 61.36
C ARG A 2 17.24 14.15 61.73
N THR A 3 15.98 14.40 61.39
CA THR A 3 14.97 13.36 61.19
C THR A 3 14.52 13.40 59.74
N ASP A 4 14.60 12.22 59.13
CA ASP A 4 14.39 11.89 57.73
C ASP A 4 13.01 12.24 57.22
N ARG A 5 12.96 12.83 56.02
CA ARG A 5 11.76 12.95 55.21
C ARG A 5 11.86 11.87 54.12
N THR A 6 11.13 10.78 54.28
CA THR A 6 11.01 9.71 53.30
C THR A 6 10.38 10.26 52.01
N PRO A 7 10.96 10.03 50.81
CA PRO A 7 10.30 10.39 49.56
C PRO A 7 9.25 9.33 49.19
N SER A 8 8.07 9.79 48.79
CA SER A 8 7.02 8.95 48.19
C SER A 8 7.51 8.35 46.86
N PRO A 9 7.09 7.13 46.49
CA PRO A 9 7.48 6.52 45.23
C PRO A 9 6.83 7.26 44.05
N SER A 10 7.66 7.73 43.11
CA SER A 10 7.23 8.27 41.83
C SER A 10 6.56 7.18 41.01
N HIS A 11 5.30 7.39 40.64
CA HIS A 11 4.57 6.53 39.71
C HIS A 11 5.21 6.66 38.31
N PRO A 12 5.54 5.56 37.62
CA PRO A 12 5.96 5.66 36.22
C PRO A 12 4.77 6.16 35.39
N ALA A 13 5.05 7.09 34.47
CA ALA A 13 4.07 7.55 33.49
C ALA A 13 3.56 6.37 32.63
N PRO A 14 2.31 6.41 32.13
CA PRO A 14 1.80 5.37 31.24
C PRO A 14 2.63 5.35 29.95
N PRO A 15 2.80 4.21 29.28
CA PRO A 15 3.38 4.19 27.93
C PRO A 15 2.46 4.99 27.00
N GLU A 16 3.02 6.01 26.35
CA GLU A 16 2.38 6.74 25.27
C GLU A 16 1.94 5.74 24.19
N PRO A 17 0.71 5.81 23.66
CA PRO A 17 0.29 4.96 22.55
C PRO A 17 1.17 5.30 21.35
N GLY A 18 2.04 4.36 20.94
CA GLY A 18 2.96 4.49 19.82
C GLY A 18 2.22 4.91 18.55
N GLY A 19 2.26 6.21 18.27
CA GLY A 19 1.55 6.86 17.19
C GLY A 19 2.13 6.52 15.82
N THR A 20 1.29 6.72 14.81
CA THR A 20 1.60 6.67 13.37
C THR A 20 2.95 7.26 12.95
N SER A 21 3.51 8.21 13.72
CA SER A 21 4.75 8.95 13.45
C SER A 21 6.01 8.08 13.33
N HIS A 22 6.02 6.85 13.85
CA HIS A 22 7.18 5.95 13.68
C HIS A 22 7.13 5.06 12.43
N ARG A 23 5.93 4.73 11.91
CA ARG A 23 5.79 3.79 10.78
C ARG A 23 5.95 4.50 9.44
N PHE A 24 5.42 5.71 9.32
CA PHE A 24 5.44 6.51 8.10
C PHE A 24 6.11 7.86 8.32
N PRO A 25 6.83 8.40 7.31
CA PRO A 25 7.25 9.80 7.33
C PRO A 25 6.04 10.73 7.49
N ASP A 26 6.21 11.85 8.20
CA ASP A 26 5.15 12.82 8.51
C ASP A 26 4.21 13.18 7.33
N PRO A 27 4.70 13.53 6.11
CA PRO A 27 3.80 13.85 5.01
C PRO A 27 2.96 12.64 4.55
N VAL A 28 3.50 11.43 4.65
CA VAL A 28 2.79 10.19 4.30
C VAL A 28 1.76 9.84 5.36
N ALA A 29 2.14 9.93 6.64
CA ALA A 29 1.23 9.73 7.76
C ALA A 29 0.04 10.69 7.71
N ALA A 30 0.29 11.97 7.43
CA ALA A 30 -0.76 12.98 7.31
C ALA A 30 -1.74 12.69 6.16
N ALA A 31 -1.23 12.27 4.98
CA ALA A 31 -2.06 11.90 3.85
C ALA A 31 -2.93 10.68 4.15
N LEU A 32 -2.37 9.64 4.79
CA LEU A 32 -3.11 8.43 5.18
C LEU A 32 -4.19 8.74 6.22
N LEU A 33 -3.87 9.52 7.26
CA LEU A 33 -4.84 9.95 8.27
C LEU A 33 -5.99 10.76 7.65
N THR A 34 -5.67 11.66 6.72
CA THR A 34 -6.67 12.45 5.98
C THR A 34 -7.57 11.56 5.12
N ALA A 35 -7.02 10.49 4.54
CA ALA A 35 -7.77 9.48 3.79
C ALA A 35 -8.63 8.56 4.69
N GLY A 36 -8.58 8.71 6.01
CA GLY A 36 -9.34 7.92 6.98
C GLY A 36 -8.65 6.63 7.44
N TRP A 37 -7.36 6.43 7.11
CA TRP A 37 -6.58 5.35 7.69
C TRP A 37 -6.21 5.67 9.13
N GLN A 38 -6.15 4.63 9.98
CA GLN A 38 -5.67 4.72 11.35
C GLN A 38 -4.90 3.44 11.69
N PRO A 39 -3.90 3.49 12.59
CA PRO A 39 -3.20 2.29 13.07
C PRO A 39 -4.17 1.21 13.53
N GLY A 40 -3.92 -0.03 13.10
CA GLY A 40 -4.78 -1.16 13.45
C GLY A 40 -6.08 -1.24 12.66
N ARG A 41 -6.29 -0.37 11.65
CA ARG A 41 -7.37 -0.56 10.67
C ARG A 41 -7.22 -1.94 10.02
N TRP A 42 -8.30 -2.70 10.00
CA TRP A 42 -8.34 -4.03 9.39
C TRP A 42 -9.77 -4.39 8.97
N ASP A 43 -10.08 -4.25 7.68
CA ASP A 43 -11.36 -4.64 7.08
C ASP A 43 -11.22 -5.93 6.27
N ILE A 44 -11.09 -7.05 6.99
CA ILE A 44 -10.95 -8.36 6.36
C ILE A 44 -12.17 -8.76 5.54
N LYS A 45 -13.37 -8.33 5.93
CA LYS A 45 -14.61 -8.67 5.21
C LYS A 45 -14.61 -8.06 3.82
N GLN A 46 -14.24 -6.79 3.71
CA GLN A 46 -14.13 -6.13 2.41
C GLN A 46 -13.01 -6.76 1.57
N ALA A 47 -11.87 -7.10 2.18
CA ALA A 47 -10.78 -7.78 1.49
C ALA A 47 -11.19 -9.15 0.93
N GLU A 48 -11.98 -9.93 1.67
CA GLU A 48 -12.54 -11.21 1.22
C GLU A 48 -13.51 -11.03 0.04
N ILE A 49 -14.39 -10.01 0.10
CA ILE A 49 -15.30 -9.69 -1.02
C ILE A 49 -14.52 -9.38 -2.30
N TRP A 50 -13.44 -8.59 -2.21
CA TRP A 50 -12.58 -8.33 -3.35
C TRP A 50 -11.84 -9.58 -3.83
N ALA A 51 -11.34 -10.41 -2.90
CA ALA A 51 -10.68 -11.66 -3.23
C ALA A 51 -11.59 -12.58 -4.05
N ASP A 52 -12.84 -12.76 -3.61
CA ASP A 52 -13.82 -13.58 -4.31
C ASP A 52 -14.18 -12.98 -5.67
N THR A 53 -14.41 -11.66 -5.73
CA THR A 53 -14.70 -10.96 -6.99
C THR A 53 -13.59 -11.14 -8.03
N LEU A 54 -12.32 -11.03 -7.61
CA LEU A 54 -11.17 -11.23 -8.50
C LEU A 54 -11.01 -12.68 -8.94
N ARG A 55 -11.24 -13.66 -8.05
CA ARG A 55 -11.15 -15.10 -8.37
C ARG A 55 -12.26 -15.56 -9.31
N ASP A 56 -13.45 -15.00 -9.15
CA ASP A 56 -14.61 -15.29 -10.01
C ASP A 56 -14.49 -14.64 -11.39
N HIS A 57 -13.66 -13.60 -11.53
CA HIS A 57 -13.40 -12.99 -12.82
C HIS A 57 -12.50 -13.85 -13.71
N THR A 58 -12.99 -14.14 -14.91
CA THR A 58 -12.19 -14.68 -16.01
C THR A 58 -12.31 -13.74 -17.20
N SER A 59 -11.17 -13.25 -17.69
CA SER A 59 -11.14 -12.42 -18.89
C SER A 59 -11.66 -13.19 -20.12
N PRO A 60 -12.09 -12.51 -21.21
CA PRO A 60 -12.54 -13.19 -22.43
C PRO A 60 -11.53 -14.17 -23.04
N ALA A 61 -10.23 -13.93 -22.82
CA ALA A 61 -9.14 -14.80 -23.28
C ALA A 61 -8.77 -15.91 -22.28
N GLY A 62 -9.51 -16.06 -21.17
CA GLY A 62 -9.31 -17.12 -20.19
C GLY A 62 -8.31 -16.80 -19.06
N HIS A 63 -7.69 -15.61 -19.06
CA HIS A 63 -6.82 -15.19 -17.96
C HIS A 63 -7.63 -14.93 -16.68
N ARG A 64 -7.05 -15.34 -15.54
CA ARG A 64 -7.61 -15.21 -14.20
C ARG A 64 -6.61 -14.48 -13.30
N HIS A 65 -7.12 -13.84 -12.25
CA HIS A 65 -6.28 -13.29 -11.19
C HIS A 65 -5.82 -14.39 -10.24
N THR A 66 -4.65 -14.19 -9.64
CA THR A 66 -4.16 -14.93 -8.48
C THR A 66 -4.32 -14.04 -7.25
N VAL A 67 -4.79 -14.62 -6.14
CA VAL A 67 -5.01 -13.89 -4.88
C VAL A 67 -4.37 -14.65 -3.75
N PHE A 68 -3.42 -14.01 -3.07
CA PHE A 68 -2.55 -14.56 -2.04
C PHE A 68 -2.54 -13.68 -0.77
N PRO A 69 -2.01 -14.17 0.36
CA PRO A 69 -2.11 -13.48 1.66
C PRO A 69 -1.64 -12.03 1.64
N ALA A 70 -0.48 -11.73 1.07
CA ALA A 70 0.06 -10.37 1.04
C ALA A 70 -0.90 -9.35 0.39
N ALA A 71 -1.63 -9.74 -0.66
CA ALA A 71 -2.64 -8.88 -1.28
C ALA A 71 -3.85 -8.67 -0.37
N VAL A 72 -4.37 -9.75 0.24
CA VAL A 72 -5.52 -9.69 1.15
C VAL A 72 -5.21 -8.84 2.39
N GLU A 73 -4.01 -8.99 2.96
CA GLU A 73 -3.54 -8.21 4.10
C GLU A 73 -3.41 -6.73 3.75
N ALA A 74 -2.83 -6.41 2.59
CA ALA A 74 -2.75 -5.04 2.08
C ALA A 74 -4.14 -4.41 1.89
N TRP A 75 -5.10 -5.16 1.35
CA TRP A 75 -6.47 -4.67 1.17
C TRP A 75 -7.21 -4.50 2.51
N ALA A 76 -7.03 -5.42 3.44
CA ALA A 76 -7.65 -5.32 4.75
C ALA A 76 -7.16 -4.07 5.50
N GLU A 77 -5.86 -3.76 5.41
CA GLU A 77 -5.32 -2.58 6.08
C GLU A 77 -5.58 -1.27 5.32
N PHE A 78 -5.37 -1.23 3.99
CA PHE A 78 -5.35 0.01 3.20
C PHE A 78 -6.42 0.11 2.12
N GLY A 79 -7.12 -0.98 1.82
CA GLY A 79 -8.11 -0.99 0.75
C GLY A 79 -9.28 -0.04 1.04
N GLY A 80 -9.82 0.59 -0.01
CA GLY A 80 -10.91 1.57 0.04
C GLY A 80 -10.45 2.99 0.37
N LEU A 81 -9.16 3.21 0.62
CA LEU A 81 -8.62 4.55 0.85
C LEU A 81 -8.50 5.34 -0.45
N HIS A 82 -8.85 6.62 -0.38
CA HIS A 82 -8.55 7.63 -1.40
C HIS A 82 -7.50 8.58 -0.84
N ILE A 83 -6.25 8.43 -1.29
CA ILE A 83 -5.11 9.19 -0.77
C ILE A 83 -4.81 10.32 -1.72
N THR A 84 -4.89 11.56 -1.24
CA THR A 84 -4.52 12.75 -2.01
C THR A 84 -3.37 13.46 -1.29
N PRO A 85 -2.13 13.36 -1.80
CA PRO A 85 -1.00 14.07 -1.21
C PRO A 85 -1.18 15.59 -1.27
N THR A 86 -0.79 16.29 -0.22
CA THR A 86 -0.92 17.76 -0.11
C THR A 86 0.39 18.52 -0.19
N THR A 87 1.51 17.79 -0.23
CA THR A 87 2.88 18.35 -0.24
C THR A 87 3.49 18.18 -1.63
N PRO A 88 4.32 19.11 -2.12
CA PRO A 88 5.07 18.91 -3.36
C PRO A 88 5.94 17.65 -3.29
N GLY A 89 6.05 16.95 -4.42
CA GLY A 89 6.87 15.76 -4.51
C GLY A 89 8.36 16.07 -4.60
N ARG A 90 9.18 15.05 -4.33
CA ARG A 90 10.64 15.18 -4.24
C ARG A 90 11.30 15.22 -5.61
N GLN A 91 10.94 14.31 -6.51
CA GLN A 91 11.43 14.25 -7.89
C GLN A 91 10.27 14.25 -8.91
N LEU A 92 9.20 13.55 -8.57
CA LEU A 92 8.00 13.41 -9.38
C LEU A 92 6.81 14.10 -8.71
N ALA A 93 5.74 14.33 -9.46
CA ALA A 93 4.46 14.70 -8.85
C ALA A 93 3.99 13.53 -7.94
N PRO A 94 3.56 13.81 -6.70
CA PRO A 94 2.96 12.78 -5.85
C PRO A 94 1.71 12.17 -6.48
N ALA A 95 1.54 10.86 -6.33
CA ALA A 95 0.39 10.17 -6.90
C ALA A 95 -0.85 10.34 -6.00
N THR A 96 -1.98 10.70 -6.61
CA THR A 96 -3.30 10.48 -6.00
C THR A 96 -3.61 8.99 -6.12
N LEU A 97 -4.05 8.32 -5.05
CA LEU A 97 -4.29 6.88 -5.07
C LEU A 97 -5.73 6.55 -4.71
N HIS A 98 -6.31 5.61 -5.43
CA HIS A 98 -7.51 4.89 -5.03
C HIS A 98 -7.15 3.41 -4.84
N LEU A 99 -7.09 2.98 -3.58
CA LEU A 99 -6.72 1.61 -3.22
C LEU A 99 -7.93 0.67 -3.30
N ASP A 100 -8.48 0.51 -4.49
CA ASP A 100 -9.50 -0.48 -4.79
C ASP A 100 -8.97 -1.43 -5.87
N PRO A 101 -8.74 -2.72 -5.55
CA PRO A 101 -8.13 -3.66 -6.47
C PRO A 101 -8.99 -3.95 -7.71
N LEU A 102 -10.29 -3.60 -7.71
CA LEU A 102 -11.17 -3.79 -8.86
C LEU A 102 -10.83 -2.86 -10.03
N HIS A 103 -10.02 -1.82 -9.84
CA HIS A 103 -9.44 -1.06 -10.97
C HIS A 103 -8.58 -1.96 -11.86
N GLY A 104 -7.98 -3.01 -11.29
CA GLY A 104 -7.23 -4.02 -12.01
C GLY A 104 -8.07 -5.21 -12.51
N LEU A 105 -9.40 -5.21 -12.34
CA LEU A 105 -10.24 -6.39 -12.62
C LEU A 105 -10.01 -6.96 -14.03
N HIS A 106 -9.89 -6.10 -15.03
CA HIS A 106 -9.70 -6.51 -16.42
C HIS A 106 -8.23 -6.66 -16.84
N MET A 107 -7.29 -6.47 -15.90
CA MET A 107 -5.84 -6.51 -16.14
C MET A 107 -5.20 -7.87 -15.86
N ALA A 108 -5.99 -8.94 -15.72
CA ALA A 108 -5.51 -10.28 -15.38
C ALA A 108 -4.39 -10.79 -16.31
N ARG A 109 -4.47 -10.48 -17.62
CA ARG A 109 -3.39 -10.81 -18.56
C ARG A 109 -2.11 -10.02 -18.25
N THR A 110 -2.22 -8.70 -18.15
CA THR A 110 -1.08 -7.80 -17.91
C THR A 110 -0.34 -8.17 -16.62
N LEU A 111 -1.10 -8.37 -15.54
CA LEU A 111 -0.53 -8.77 -14.25
C LEU A 111 0.10 -10.17 -14.30
N GLY A 112 -0.53 -11.10 -15.02
CA GLY A 112 0.05 -12.44 -15.25
C GLY A 112 1.33 -12.41 -16.10
N ASP A 113 1.42 -11.51 -17.07
CA ASP A 113 2.60 -11.33 -17.91
C ASP A 113 3.75 -10.67 -17.11
N LEU A 114 3.46 -9.67 -16.28
CA LEU A 114 4.42 -9.09 -15.34
C LEU A 114 4.91 -10.13 -14.33
N GLY A 115 3.99 -10.88 -13.70
CA GLY A 115 4.36 -11.92 -12.74
C GLY A 115 5.29 -12.97 -13.33
N ARG A 116 5.02 -13.43 -14.57
CA ARG A 116 5.91 -14.34 -15.28
C ARG A 116 7.30 -13.74 -15.53
N ALA A 117 7.39 -12.47 -15.89
CA ALA A 117 8.67 -11.80 -16.11
C ALA A 117 9.48 -11.64 -14.82
N LEU A 118 8.81 -11.52 -13.67
CA LEU A 118 9.41 -11.38 -12.35
C LEU A 118 9.58 -12.70 -11.58
N ASP A 119 9.15 -13.83 -12.17
CA ASP A 119 9.09 -15.14 -11.52
C ASP A 119 8.31 -15.13 -10.18
N THR A 120 7.17 -14.44 -10.16
CA THR A 120 6.26 -14.34 -9.00
C THR A 120 4.79 -14.26 -9.46
N GLU A 121 3.85 -14.23 -8.53
CA GLU A 121 2.45 -13.91 -8.81
C GLU A 121 2.14 -12.46 -8.40
N VAL A 122 1.36 -11.75 -9.20
CA VAL A 122 1.06 -10.32 -8.99
C VAL A 122 -0.45 -10.10 -8.94
N CYS A 123 -0.90 -9.29 -7.98
CA CYS A 123 -2.29 -8.98 -7.69
C CYS A 123 -2.49 -7.45 -7.70
N PRO A 124 -3.64 -6.91 -8.16
CA PRO A 124 -3.86 -5.47 -8.14
C PRO A 124 -4.06 -4.95 -6.70
N LEU A 125 -3.59 -3.74 -6.42
CA LEU A 125 -3.86 -2.99 -5.19
C LEU A 125 -4.84 -1.83 -5.42
N GLY A 126 -4.74 -1.17 -6.58
CA GLY A 126 -5.47 0.06 -6.84
C GLY A 126 -4.97 0.77 -8.08
N THR A 127 -5.26 2.06 -8.17
CA THR A 127 -4.83 2.91 -9.28
C THR A 127 -4.46 4.30 -8.80
N ASP A 128 -3.61 4.99 -9.55
CA ASP A 128 -3.68 6.43 -9.65
C ASP A 128 -4.72 6.80 -10.73
N PRO A 129 -5.85 7.43 -10.37
CA PRO A 129 -6.92 7.74 -11.32
C PRO A 129 -6.56 8.92 -12.25
N GLU A 130 -5.59 9.76 -11.90
CA GLU A 130 -5.18 10.90 -12.72
C GLU A 130 -4.29 10.46 -13.88
N THR A 131 -3.41 9.50 -13.63
CA THR A 131 -2.45 8.99 -14.62
C THR A 131 -2.87 7.66 -15.24
N HIS A 132 -3.93 7.03 -14.71
CA HIS A 132 -4.34 5.66 -15.02
C HIS A 132 -3.23 4.62 -14.76
N THR A 133 -2.35 4.91 -13.80
CA THR A 133 -1.29 4.00 -13.40
C THR A 133 -1.87 2.93 -12.47
N LEU A 134 -1.74 1.66 -12.84
CA LEU A 134 -2.16 0.55 -12.00
C LEU A 134 -1.10 0.31 -10.91
N VAL A 135 -1.52 0.14 -9.67
CA VAL A 135 -0.65 -0.27 -8.56
C VAL A 135 -0.91 -1.74 -8.26
N ALA A 136 0.16 -2.51 -8.09
CA ALA A 136 0.09 -3.95 -7.87
C ALA A 136 1.06 -4.40 -6.77
N ILE A 137 0.83 -5.59 -6.23
CA ILE A 137 1.65 -6.24 -5.20
C ILE A 137 1.92 -7.68 -5.60
N ASP A 138 3.05 -8.25 -5.17
CA ASP A 138 3.32 -9.67 -5.36
C ASP A 138 3.24 -10.50 -4.06
N THR A 139 3.48 -11.81 -4.21
CA THR A 139 3.44 -12.78 -3.11
C THR A 139 4.37 -12.46 -1.96
N GLU A 140 5.48 -11.75 -2.21
CA GLU A 140 6.43 -11.31 -1.19
C GLU A 140 6.10 -9.93 -0.60
N GLY A 141 5.03 -9.29 -1.08
CA GLY A 141 4.59 -7.96 -0.65
C GLY A 141 5.26 -6.81 -1.39
N ARG A 142 6.10 -7.08 -2.40
CA ARG A 142 6.76 -6.04 -3.20
C ARG A 142 5.72 -5.31 -4.05
N VAL A 143 5.89 -4.00 -4.21
CA VAL A 143 4.90 -3.13 -4.85
C VAL A 143 5.41 -2.59 -6.18
N TYR A 144 4.51 -2.53 -7.15
CA TYR A 144 4.78 -2.12 -8.52
C TYR A 144 3.78 -1.09 -9.02
N ALA A 145 4.21 -0.24 -9.94
CA ALA A 145 3.35 0.62 -10.75
C ALA A 145 3.47 0.24 -12.22
N LEU A 146 2.36 0.21 -12.93
CA LEU A 146 2.29 -0.08 -14.37
C LEU A 146 1.53 1.03 -15.07
N ASP A 147 2.17 1.67 -16.03
CA ASP A 147 1.57 2.72 -16.86
C ASP A 147 1.99 2.58 -18.34
N HIS A 148 1.55 3.54 -19.16
CA HIS A 148 1.86 3.55 -20.59
C HIS A 148 3.35 3.79 -20.93
N THR A 149 4.17 4.16 -19.94
CA THR A 149 5.61 4.41 -20.06
C THR A 149 6.47 3.23 -19.58
N GLY A 150 5.88 2.30 -18.81
CA GLY A 150 6.48 1.03 -18.44
C GLY A 150 6.04 0.53 -17.06
N ASP A 151 6.81 -0.42 -16.55
CA ASP A 151 6.62 -1.01 -15.24
C ASP A 151 7.73 -0.54 -14.28
N TRP A 152 7.37 -0.31 -13.02
CA TRP A 152 8.22 0.34 -12.03
C TRP A 152 8.16 -0.41 -10.71
N PHE A 153 9.31 -0.61 -10.08
CA PHE A 153 9.43 -1.10 -8.72
C PHE A 153 9.34 0.06 -7.72
N LEU A 154 8.37 -0.03 -6.80
CA LEU A 154 8.07 1.02 -5.84
C LEU A 154 8.66 0.76 -4.45
N GLY A 155 8.78 -0.51 -4.06
CA GLY A 155 9.29 -0.87 -2.75
C GLY A 155 9.12 -2.35 -2.40
N HIS A 156 9.80 -2.78 -1.34
CA HIS A 156 9.82 -4.16 -0.86
C HIS A 156 8.59 -4.56 -0.03
N HIS A 157 7.76 -3.59 0.34
CA HIS A 157 6.51 -3.79 1.08
C HIS A 157 5.57 -2.60 0.83
N ILE A 158 4.29 -2.76 1.20
CA ILE A 158 3.25 -1.74 0.97
C ILE A 158 3.59 -0.37 1.55
N ASP A 159 4.11 -0.30 2.78
CA ASP A 159 4.44 1.00 3.37
C ASP A 159 5.50 1.77 2.57
N GLN A 160 6.50 1.05 2.02
CA GLN A 160 7.52 1.65 1.16
C GLN A 160 6.91 2.08 -0.17
N GLY A 161 6.06 1.25 -0.79
CA GLY A 161 5.38 1.59 -2.04
C GLY A 161 4.52 2.86 -1.90
N LEU A 162 3.72 2.94 -0.83
CA LEU A 162 2.92 4.13 -0.51
C LEU A 162 3.81 5.34 -0.25
N THR A 163 4.92 5.17 0.47
CA THR A 163 5.89 6.25 0.71
C THR A 163 6.49 6.77 -0.60
N THR A 164 6.92 5.88 -1.50
CA THR A 164 7.47 6.24 -2.81
C THR A 164 6.47 7.09 -3.60
N LEU A 165 5.22 6.63 -3.69
CA LEU A 165 4.14 7.29 -4.45
C LEU A 165 3.72 8.64 -3.84
N VAL A 166 3.48 8.68 -2.53
CA VAL A 166 2.98 9.88 -1.83
C VAL A 166 4.05 10.96 -1.70
N THR A 167 5.33 10.59 -1.65
CA THR A 167 6.43 11.57 -1.60
C THR A 167 6.91 11.99 -2.99
N GLY A 168 6.43 11.35 -4.07
CA GLY A 168 6.94 11.57 -5.42
C GLY A 168 8.42 11.23 -5.54
N THR A 169 8.87 10.17 -4.85
CA THR A 169 10.24 9.66 -5.02
C THR A 169 10.32 8.88 -6.33
N GLU A 170 11.39 9.11 -7.10
CA GLU A 170 11.59 8.41 -8.38
C GLU A 170 11.72 6.89 -8.17
N PRO A 171 10.84 6.07 -8.77
CA PRO A 171 10.89 4.62 -8.65
C PRO A 171 11.92 4.00 -9.60
N VAL A 172 12.25 2.73 -9.37
CA VAL A 172 13.22 2.01 -10.22
C VAL A 172 12.48 1.41 -11.41
N ARG A 173 12.88 1.77 -12.64
CA ARG A 173 12.30 1.17 -13.85
C ARG A 173 12.63 -0.32 -13.92
N LEU A 174 11.62 -1.16 -14.13
CA LEU A 174 11.83 -2.56 -14.44
C LEU A 174 12.29 -2.67 -15.89
N THR A 175 13.38 -3.40 -16.10
CA THR A 175 13.89 -3.76 -17.41
C THR A 175 13.89 -5.26 -17.53
N VAL A 176 13.34 -5.78 -18.63
CA VAL A 176 13.55 -7.17 -19.01
C VAL A 176 15.04 -7.37 -19.25
N GLY A 177 15.63 -8.35 -18.55
CA GLY A 177 17.00 -8.80 -18.75
C GLY A 177 17.16 -9.64 -20.01
#